data_AF-A0A2R7P4R1-F1
#
_entry.id   AF-A0A2R7P4R1-F1
#
_cell.length_a   1.000
_cell.length_b   1.000
_cell.length_c   1.000
_cell.angle_alpha   90.00
_cell.angle_beta   90.00
_cell.angle_gamma   90.00
#
_symmetry.space_group_name_H-M   'P 1'
#
loop_
_entity.id
_entity.type
_entity.pdbx_description
1 polymer ?
#
loop_
_entity_poly.entity_id
_entity_poly.type
_entity_poly.pdbx_seq_one_letter_code
_entity_poly.pdbx_strand_id
1 'polypeptide(L)'
;MNQQYFAALKEIKETDVKVLLKKSYRGIWETAIKKYSDSAHFIYELLQNADDTKATWVKFDLKNEGLWFKHNGSVRFTISDPENEEFDSENGTLGHINSITSIGNSTKSDANIDEQKIGKFGIGFKAVFAYSDTPHIYDDSFTFKLENYIVPIEITPNGEERDSGETLFFFPFNHKSKNPEDAYKEIETKLDNLFQP
;
A
#
# COMPACT_ATOMS: atom_id res chain seq x y z
N MET A 1 19.43 10.31 -7.80
CA MET A 1 19.40 8.87 -7.45
C MET A 1 17.98 8.42 -7.16
N ASN A 2 17.32 8.92 -6.11
CA ASN A 2 15.92 8.54 -5.78
C ASN A 2 14.92 8.71 -6.94
N GLN A 3 14.97 9.82 -7.67
CA GLN A 3 14.08 10.04 -8.82
C GLN A 3 14.37 9.11 -10.01
N GLN A 4 15.64 8.72 -10.19
CA GLN A 4 16.03 7.76 -11.23
C GLN A 4 15.54 6.35 -10.88
N TYR A 5 15.70 5.92 -9.63
CA TYR A 5 15.17 4.64 -9.16
C TYR A 5 13.65 4.60 -9.22
N PHE A 6 12.96 5.70 -8.91
CA PHE A 6 11.51 5.76 -9.03
C PHE A 6 11.06 5.61 -10.48
N ALA A 7 11.70 6.33 -11.41
CA ALA A 7 11.41 6.21 -12.83
C ALA A 7 11.68 4.80 -13.38
N ALA A 8 12.82 4.19 -13.00
CA ALA A 8 13.16 2.83 -13.39
C ALA A 8 12.18 1.80 -12.82
N LEU A 9 11.83 1.91 -11.53
CA LEU A 9 10.85 1.04 -10.89
C LEU A 9 9.49 1.14 -11.59
N LYS A 10 9.04 2.36 -11.89
CA LYS A 10 7.80 2.57 -12.65
C LYS A 10 7.82 1.84 -13.99
N GLU A 11 8.88 2.01 -14.80
CA GLU A 11 8.99 1.38 -16.12
C GLU A 11 9.00 -0.16 -16.03
N ILE A 12 9.69 -0.71 -15.03
CA ILE A 12 9.70 -2.15 -14.74
C ILE A 12 8.28 -2.62 -14.41
N LYS A 13 7.60 -1.99 -13.45
CA LYS A 13 6.27 -2.42 -13.02
C LYS A 13 5.21 -2.23 -14.12
N GLU A 14 5.32 -1.20 -14.97
CA GLU A 14 4.48 -1.06 -16.16
C GLU A 14 4.67 -2.23 -17.15
N THR A 15 5.93 -2.68 -17.32
CA THR A 15 6.26 -3.83 -18.15
C THR A 15 5.73 -5.13 -17.55
N ASP A 16 5.87 -5.31 -16.24
CA ASP A 16 5.33 -6.46 -15.51
C ASP A 16 3.82 -6.57 -15.67
N VAL A 17 3.09 -5.47 -15.49
CA VAL A 17 1.63 -5.44 -15.69
C VAL A 17 1.27 -5.84 -17.12
N LYS A 18 1.98 -5.35 -18.15
CA LYS A 18 1.75 -5.77 -19.54
C LYS A 18 1.96 -7.26 -19.75
N VAL A 19 2.93 -7.87 -19.05
CA VAL A 19 3.18 -9.31 -19.09
C VAL A 19 2.07 -10.08 -18.37
N LEU A 20 1.70 -9.65 -17.17
CA LEU A 20 0.70 -10.31 -16.30
C LEU A 20 -0.71 -10.28 -16.90
N LEU A 21 -1.02 -9.26 -17.71
CA LEU A 21 -2.30 -9.17 -18.43
C LEU A 21 -2.36 -10.07 -19.68
N LYS A 22 -1.25 -10.69 -20.11
CA LYS A 22 -1.27 -11.68 -21.20
C LYS A 22 -2.08 -12.92 -20.78
N LYS A 23 -2.79 -13.51 -21.73
CA LYS A 23 -3.66 -14.70 -21.50
C LYS A 23 -2.97 -15.82 -20.73
N SER A 24 -1.67 -16.03 -20.94
CA SER A 24 -0.86 -17.07 -20.27
C SER A 24 -0.66 -16.84 -18.77
N TYR A 25 -0.67 -15.58 -18.30
CA TYR A 25 -0.37 -15.21 -16.91
C TYR A 25 -1.58 -14.62 -16.19
N ARG A 26 -2.62 -14.22 -16.93
CA ARG A 26 -3.80 -13.54 -16.41
C ARG A 26 -4.48 -14.28 -15.25
N GLY A 27 -4.58 -15.60 -15.30
CA GLY A 27 -5.19 -16.38 -14.21
C GLY A 27 -4.39 -16.30 -12.90
N ILE A 28 -3.06 -16.30 -12.98
CA ILE A 28 -2.17 -16.13 -11.82
C ILE A 28 -2.35 -14.72 -11.25
N TRP A 29 -2.40 -13.72 -12.13
CA TRP A 29 -2.60 -12.32 -11.76
C TRP A 29 -3.94 -12.06 -11.07
N GLU A 30 -5.04 -12.55 -11.64
CA GLU A 30 -6.39 -12.43 -11.06
C GLU A 30 -6.46 -13.16 -9.71
N THR A 31 -5.80 -14.29 -9.57
CA THR A 31 -5.71 -15.02 -8.28
C THR A 31 -4.95 -14.22 -7.23
N ALA A 32 -3.83 -13.59 -7.61
CA ALA A 32 -3.04 -12.74 -6.71
C ALA A 32 -3.85 -11.52 -6.25
N ILE A 33 -4.51 -10.82 -7.17
CA ILE A 33 -5.35 -9.65 -6.86
C ILE A 33 -6.53 -10.05 -5.97
N LYS A 34 -7.20 -11.17 -6.25
CA LYS A 34 -8.36 -11.60 -5.46
C LYS A 34 -8.02 -11.76 -3.98
N LYS A 35 -6.81 -12.21 -3.66
CA LYS A 35 -6.33 -12.29 -2.27
C LYS A 35 -6.17 -10.91 -1.62
N TYR A 36 -5.88 -9.87 -2.39
CA TYR A 36 -5.76 -8.50 -1.89
C TYR A 36 -7.12 -7.91 -1.52
N SER A 37 -8.18 -8.24 -2.28
CA SER A 37 -9.53 -7.72 -2.06
C SER A 37 -10.31 -8.41 -0.92
N ASP A 38 -9.78 -9.49 -0.33
CA ASP A 38 -10.50 -10.34 0.65
C ASP A 38 -10.16 -10.03 2.12
N SER A 39 -9.29 -9.05 2.39
CA SER A 39 -8.84 -8.79 3.76
C SER A 39 -9.86 -7.93 4.53
N ALA A 40 -10.55 -8.57 5.49
CA ALA A 40 -11.39 -7.89 6.47
C ALA A 40 -10.61 -6.90 7.37
N HIS A 41 -9.28 -7.02 7.42
CA HIS A 41 -8.43 -6.42 8.44
C HIS A 41 -7.70 -5.14 8.00
N PHE A 42 -8.08 -4.51 6.88
CA PHE A 42 -7.32 -3.38 6.34
C PHE A 42 -7.09 -2.22 7.34
N ILE A 43 -8.03 -1.94 8.24
CA ILE A 43 -7.86 -0.92 9.31
C ILE A 43 -6.71 -1.29 10.24
N TYR A 44 -6.62 -2.57 10.65
CA TYR A 44 -5.52 -3.05 11.50
C TYR A 44 -4.17 -3.00 10.78
N GLU A 45 -4.15 -3.25 9.48
CA GLU A 45 -2.91 -3.12 8.67
C GLU A 45 -2.43 -1.66 8.61
N LEU A 46 -3.35 -0.69 8.49
CA LEU A 46 -3.00 0.73 8.55
C LEU A 46 -2.43 1.13 9.93
N LEU A 47 -3.04 0.60 11.01
CA LEU A 47 -2.54 0.81 12.37
C LEU A 47 -1.15 0.18 12.58
N GLN A 48 -0.93 -1.03 12.09
CA GLN A 48 0.38 -1.69 12.13
C GLN A 48 1.43 -0.89 11.35
N ASN A 49 1.10 -0.37 10.17
CA ASN A 49 2.02 0.51 9.43
C ASN A 49 2.39 1.76 10.24
N ALA A 50 1.43 2.35 10.96
CA ALA A 50 1.72 3.48 11.84
C ALA A 50 2.63 3.07 13.02
N ASP A 51 2.38 1.92 13.64
CA ASP A 51 3.20 1.39 14.74
C ASP A 51 4.64 1.05 14.29
N ASP A 52 4.80 0.43 13.12
CA ASP A 52 6.11 0.11 12.52
C ASP A 52 6.98 1.35 12.27
N THR A 53 6.34 2.50 12.03
CA THR A 53 7.01 3.80 11.87
C THR A 53 7.16 4.58 13.19
N LYS A 54 6.78 3.95 14.31
CA LYS A 54 6.76 4.51 15.67
C LYS A 54 5.87 5.75 15.81
N ALA A 55 4.75 5.78 15.09
CA ALA A 55 3.79 6.85 15.22
C ALA A 55 3.23 6.89 16.66
N THR A 56 3.04 8.10 17.18
CA THR A 56 2.42 8.29 18.51
C THR A 56 0.95 8.66 18.40
N TRP A 57 0.48 9.00 17.20
CA TRP A 57 -0.93 9.22 16.92
C TRP A 57 -1.25 8.82 15.47
N VAL A 58 -2.52 8.50 15.26
CA VAL A 58 -3.13 8.29 13.95
C VAL A 58 -4.45 9.05 13.87
N LYS A 59 -4.88 9.42 12.67
CA LYS A 59 -6.18 10.05 12.39
C LYS A 59 -6.81 9.36 11.18
N PHE A 60 -8.04 8.89 11.36
CA PHE A 60 -8.91 8.48 10.26
C PHE A 60 -9.90 9.62 9.99
N ASP A 61 -10.07 9.98 8.71
CA ASP A 61 -11.08 10.92 8.25
C ASP A 61 -11.82 10.27 7.07
N LEU A 62 -13.01 9.74 7.36
CA LEU A 62 -13.86 9.01 6.42
C LEU A 62 -14.84 9.96 5.75
N LYS A 63 -14.77 10.06 4.42
CA LYS A 63 -15.65 10.89 3.59
C LYS A 63 -16.30 10.07 2.49
N ASN A 64 -17.35 10.61 1.88
CA ASN A 64 -18.11 9.92 0.82
C ASN A 64 -17.24 9.52 -0.38
N GLU A 65 -16.21 10.31 -0.66
CA GLU A 65 -15.28 10.10 -1.77
C GLU A 65 -14.11 9.15 -1.45
N GLY A 66 -13.84 8.88 -0.17
CA GLY A 66 -12.71 8.06 0.24
C GLY A 66 -12.34 8.14 1.71
N LEU A 67 -11.35 7.33 2.08
CA LEU A 67 -10.77 7.32 3.42
C LEU A 67 -9.41 8.03 3.41
N TRP A 68 -9.25 8.98 4.31
CA TRP A 68 -7.96 9.58 4.65
C TRP A 68 -7.42 8.93 5.92
N PHE A 69 -6.15 8.53 5.90
CA PHE A 69 -5.44 7.99 7.06
C PHE A 69 -4.11 8.71 7.24
N LYS A 70 -3.91 9.33 8.39
CA LYS A 70 -2.74 10.16 8.69
C LYS A 70 -2.06 9.71 9.96
N HIS A 71 -0.73 9.75 10.02
CA HIS A 71 0.04 9.48 11.23
C HIS A 71 1.34 10.29 11.28
N ASN A 72 1.95 10.43 12.45
CA ASN A 72 3.24 11.11 12.63
C ASN A 72 4.44 10.15 12.74
N GLY A 73 4.40 9.07 11.97
CA GLY A 73 5.50 8.10 11.91
C GLY A 73 6.82 8.79 11.56
N SER A 74 7.91 8.38 12.19
CA SER A 74 9.24 8.98 12.00
C SER A 74 10.02 8.38 10.82
N VAL A 75 9.67 7.15 10.42
CA VAL A 75 10.30 6.43 9.32
C VAL A 75 9.69 6.89 7.99
N ARG A 76 10.52 7.37 7.07
CA ARG A 76 10.11 7.90 5.76
C ARG A 76 10.09 6.83 4.69
N PHE A 77 9.31 7.08 3.63
CA PHE A 77 9.35 6.22 2.46
C PHE A 77 10.74 6.23 1.83
N THR A 78 11.20 5.05 1.43
CA THR A 78 12.50 4.84 0.78
C THR A 78 12.29 4.08 -0.52
N ILE A 79 13.27 4.21 -1.40
CA ILE A 79 13.37 3.43 -2.63
C ILE A 79 14.80 2.90 -2.72
N SER A 80 14.94 1.63 -3.07
CA SER A 80 16.22 0.99 -3.35
C SER A 80 16.34 0.69 -4.84
N ASP A 81 17.52 0.25 -5.26
CA ASP A 81 17.83 0.02 -6.67
C ASP A 81 16.95 -1.09 -7.24
N PRO A 82 16.10 -0.83 -8.24
CA PRO A 82 15.23 -1.85 -8.83
C PRO A 82 16.00 -3.03 -9.46
N GLU A 83 17.28 -2.86 -9.80
CA GLU A 83 18.11 -3.96 -10.32
C GLU A 83 18.59 -4.92 -9.22
N ASN A 84 18.50 -4.52 -7.94
CA ASN A 84 18.98 -5.28 -6.79
C ASN A 84 17.86 -5.75 -5.85
N GLU A 85 16.58 -5.76 -6.28
CA GLU A 85 15.44 -6.07 -5.40
C GLU A 85 15.58 -7.44 -4.68
N GLU A 86 16.14 -8.45 -5.35
CA GLU A 86 16.36 -9.77 -4.75
C GLU A 86 17.36 -9.71 -3.60
N PHE A 87 18.54 -9.14 -3.85
CA PHE A 87 19.58 -8.96 -2.83
C PHE A 87 19.08 -8.09 -1.67
N ASP A 88 18.42 -6.98 -1.97
CA ASP A 88 17.89 -6.07 -0.96
C ASP A 88 16.80 -6.73 -0.10
N SER A 89 15.96 -7.57 -0.71
CA SER A 89 14.93 -8.34 0.00
C SER A 89 15.54 -9.35 0.97
N GLU A 90 16.55 -10.10 0.51
CA GLU A 90 17.27 -11.10 1.32
C GLU A 90 18.02 -10.47 2.51
N ASN A 91 18.55 -9.26 2.33
CA ASN A 91 19.31 -8.54 3.35
C ASN A 91 18.43 -7.60 4.21
N GLY A 92 17.13 -7.49 3.93
CA GLY A 92 16.21 -6.63 4.67
C GLY A 92 16.46 -5.13 4.45
N THR A 93 17.07 -4.77 3.32
CA THR A 93 17.37 -3.39 2.90
C THR A 93 16.47 -2.89 1.77
N LEU A 94 15.49 -3.70 1.34
CA LEU A 94 14.54 -3.35 0.29
C LEU A 94 13.78 -2.06 0.61
N GLY A 95 13.77 -1.13 -0.34
CA GLY A 95 13.05 0.13 -0.21
C GLY A 95 11.55 -0.08 0.02
N HIS A 96 10.92 0.83 0.76
CA HIS A 96 9.48 0.77 1.05
C HIS A 96 8.63 0.72 -0.24
N ILE A 97 8.98 1.52 -1.25
CA ILE A 97 8.24 1.57 -2.53
C ILE A 97 8.44 0.27 -3.32
N ASN A 98 9.66 -0.28 -3.35
CA ASN A 98 9.94 -1.59 -3.97
C ASN A 98 9.11 -2.71 -3.33
N SER A 99 9.02 -2.71 -1.99
CA SER A 99 8.27 -3.72 -1.25
C SER A 99 6.77 -3.66 -1.53
N ILE A 100 6.16 -2.48 -1.48
CA ILE A 100 4.72 -2.30 -1.74
C ILE A 100 4.33 -2.66 -3.17
N THR A 101 5.25 -2.44 -4.13
CA THR A 101 5.04 -2.74 -5.55
C THR A 101 5.43 -4.17 -5.95
N SER A 102 5.87 -5.01 -5.01
CA SER A 102 6.23 -6.40 -5.27
C SER A 102 5.00 -7.31 -5.42
N ILE A 103 5.07 -8.31 -6.32
CA ILE A 103 4.04 -9.35 -6.48
C ILE A 103 4.58 -10.67 -5.93
N GLY A 104 3.78 -11.38 -5.13
CA GLY A 104 4.09 -12.76 -4.74
C GLY A 104 5.22 -12.96 -3.72
N ASN A 105 6.07 -11.96 -3.43
CA ASN A 105 7.15 -12.02 -2.43
C ASN A 105 6.69 -12.08 -0.97
N SER A 106 5.41 -12.32 -0.75
CA SER A 106 4.79 -12.25 0.56
C SER A 106 4.33 -13.61 1.10
N THR A 107 4.85 -14.68 0.54
CA THR A 107 4.78 -16.02 1.12
C THR A 107 6.18 -16.48 1.53
N LYS A 108 6.64 -16.03 2.71
CA LYS A 108 7.57 -16.85 3.48
C LYS A 108 6.74 -17.98 4.09
N SER A 109 6.62 -19.07 3.35
CA SER A 109 6.21 -20.38 3.84
C SER A 109 7.36 -21.01 4.61
N ASP A 110 7.79 -20.39 5.70
CA ASP A 110 8.71 -21.00 6.66
C ASP A 110 8.05 -20.99 8.03
N ALA A 111 7.58 -22.15 8.44
CA ALA A 111 6.88 -22.42 9.69
C ALA A 111 7.77 -22.27 10.96
N ASN A 112 8.88 -21.54 10.91
CA ASN A 112 9.86 -21.45 12.00
C ASN A 112 10.52 -20.07 12.17
N ILE A 113 9.95 -18.99 11.62
CA ILE A 113 10.40 -17.63 11.92
C ILE A 113 9.20 -16.90 12.54
N ASP A 114 9.29 -16.65 13.84
CA ASP A 114 8.33 -15.93 14.69
C ASP A 114 7.18 -15.24 13.92
N GLU A 115 5.97 -15.74 14.14
CA GLU A 115 4.67 -15.19 13.70
C GLU A 115 4.41 -13.73 14.16
N GLN A 116 5.42 -13.03 14.69
CA GLN A 116 5.36 -11.65 15.17
C GLN A 116 5.84 -10.60 14.14
N LYS A 117 6.23 -11.01 12.92
CA LYS A 117 6.64 -10.08 11.84
C LYS A 117 5.75 -10.15 10.59
N ILE A 118 4.46 -10.40 10.78
CA ILE A 118 3.45 -10.11 9.78
C ILE A 118 3.29 -8.58 9.79
N GLY A 119 3.84 -7.88 8.78
CA GLY A 119 3.73 -6.41 8.77
C GLY A 119 4.74 -5.65 7.90
N LYS A 120 5.88 -6.23 7.50
CA LYS A 120 6.85 -5.49 6.67
C LYS A 120 6.49 -5.46 5.17
N PHE A 121 5.52 -4.60 4.82
CA PHE A 121 5.42 -3.89 3.53
C PHE A 121 4.94 -4.62 2.25
N GLY A 122 4.30 -5.80 2.33
CA GLY A 122 3.87 -6.52 1.11
C GLY A 122 2.40 -6.98 1.01
N ILE A 123 1.73 -7.31 2.12
CA ILE A 123 0.36 -7.88 2.11
C ILE A 123 -0.64 -6.91 2.73
N GLY A 124 -0.29 -6.31 3.87
CA GLY A 124 -1.19 -5.46 4.65
C GLY A 124 -1.70 -4.25 3.88
N PHE A 125 -0.78 -3.55 3.21
CA PHE A 125 -1.13 -2.42 2.35
C PHE A 125 -2.10 -2.82 1.23
N LYS A 126 -2.04 -4.05 0.72
CA LYS A 126 -2.83 -4.45 -0.45
C LYS A 126 -4.32 -4.63 -0.13
N ALA A 127 -4.68 -4.74 1.15
CA ALA A 127 -6.08 -4.74 1.58
C ALA A 127 -6.83 -3.45 1.17
N VAL A 128 -6.11 -2.34 0.97
CA VAL A 128 -6.72 -1.07 0.51
C VAL A 128 -7.30 -1.17 -0.90
N PHE A 129 -6.81 -2.12 -1.70
CA PHE A 129 -7.33 -2.38 -3.05
C PHE A 129 -8.71 -3.04 -3.05
N ALA A 130 -9.26 -3.43 -1.90
CA ALA A 130 -10.68 -3.76 -1.80
C ALA A 130 -11.60 -2.52 -2.00
N TYR A 131 -11.06 -1.31 -1.78
CA TYR A 131 -11.81 -0.06 -1.77
C TYR A 131 -11.32 0.95 -2.79
N SER A 132 -10.02 0.90 -3.16
CA SER A 132 -9.40 1.88 -4.06
C SER A 132 -8.60 1.21 -5.18
N ASP A 133 -8.87 1.59 -6.43
CA ASP A 133 -8.03 1.23 -7.57
C ASP A 133 -6.74 2.07 -7.63
N THR A 134 -6.74 3.24 -6.96
CA THR A 134 -5.61 4.17 -6.97
C THR A 134 -5.35 4.72 -5.56
N PRO A 135 -4.74 3.95 -4.65
CA PRO A 135 -4.34 4.47 -3.35
C PRO A 135 -3.22 5.52 -3.52
N HIS A 136 -3.31 6.62 -2.79
CA HIS A 136 -2.36 7.73 -2.80
C HIS A 136 -1.59 7.77 -1.48
N ILE A 137 -0.30 8.08 -1.55
CA ILE A 137 0.63 8.19 -0.44
C ILE A 137 1.34 9.54 -0.56
N TYR A 138 1.30 10.31 0.52
CA TYR A 138 1.96 11.60 0.66
C TYR A 138 2.91 11.53 1.87
N ASP A 139 4.20 11.60 1.60
CA ASP A 139 5.29 11.66 2.58
C ASP A 139 6.29 12.74 2.15
N ASP A 140 7.13 13.21 3.08
CA ASP A 140 8.10 14.27 2.77
C ASP A 140 9.11 13.83 1.70
N SER A 141 9.44 12.53 1.66
CA SER A 141 10.41 11.99 0.70
C SER A 141 9.80 11.66 -0.65
N PHE A 142 8.54 11.19 -0.67
CA PHE A 142 7.87 10.72 -1.87
C PHE A 142 6.38 11.00 -1.80
N THR A 143 5.83 11.48 -2.91
CA THR A 143 4.39 11.59 -3.12
C THR A 143 4.01 10.85 -4.39
N PHE A 144 3.18 9.81 -4.25
CA PHE A 144 2.83 8.94 -5.36
C PHE A 144 1.48 8.27 -5.14
N LYS A 145 0.89 7.77 -6.22
CA LYS A 145 -0.22 6.82 -6.18
C LYS A 145 0.20 5.51 -6.81
N LEU A 146 -0.51 4.44 -6.48
CA LEU A 146 -0.40 3.19 -7.22
C LEU A 146 -1.47 3.11 -8.30
N GLU A 147 -1.11 2.59 -9.46
CA GLU A 147 -2.04 2.17 -10.50
C GLU A 147 -1.80 0.70 -10.83
N ASN A 148 -2.84 0.00 -11.30
CA ASN A 148 -2.76 -1.43 -11.63
C ASN A 148 -2.10 -2.27 -10.52
N TYR A 149 -2.44 -1.95 -9.26
CA TYR A 149 -1.95 -2.58 -8.01
C TYR A 149 -0.47 -2.35 -7.67
N ILE A 150 0.43 -2.25 -8.66
CA ILE A 150 1.88 -2.28 -8.44
C ILE A 150 2.67 -1.18 -9.14
N VAL A 151 2.05 -0.33 -9.94
CA VAL A 151 2.77 0.70 -10.70
C VAL A 151 2.79 1.99 -9.88
N PRO A 152 3.96 2.46 -9.40
CA PRO A 152 4.06 3.73 -8.70
C PRO A 152 4.07 4.89 -9.70
N ILE A 153 3.18 5.86 -9.49
CA ILE A 153 3.05 7.08 -10.31
C ILE A 153 3.26 8.28 -9.39
N GLU A 154 4.32 9.06 -9.64
CA GLU A 154 4.55 10.31 -8.92
C GLU A 154 3.40 11.28 -9.17
N ILE A 155 2.97 11.97 -8.11
CA ILE A 155 1.90 12.97 -8.17
C ILE A 155 2.33 14.22 -7.42
N THR A 156 1.79 15.35 -7.84
CA THR A 156 1.99 16.62 -7.15
C THR A 156 0.94 16.77 -6.05
N PRO A 157 1.32 17.08 -4.79
CA PRO A 157 0.37 17.48 -3.76
C PRO A 157 -0.50 18.65 -4.22
N ASN A 158 -1.79 18.58 -3.95
CA ASN A 158 -2.79 19.57 -4.34
C ASN A 158 -3.61 20.06 -3.14
N GLY A 159 -2.91 20.48 -2.08
CA GLY A 159 -3.53 21.10 -0.90
C GLY A 159 -4.11 20.10 0.11
N GLU A 160 -3.62 18.86 0.11
CA GLU A 160 -3.98 17.87 1.13
C GLU A 160 -3.54 18.34 2.53
N GLU A 161 -4.37 18.09 3.55
CA GLU A 161 -4.17 18.56 4.92
C GLU A 161 -3.09 17.74 5.65
N ARG A 162 -1.83 18.13 5.44
CA ARG A 162 -0.64 17.45 5.97
C ARG A 162 0.43 18.45 6.43
N ASP A 163 0.93 18.25 7.64
CA ASP A 163 2.10 18.94 8.18
C ASP A 163 3.40 18.19 7.82
N SER A 164 4.53 18.91 7.81
CA SER A 164 5.83 18.27 7.63
C SER A 164 6.08 17.23 8.73
N GLY A 165 6.61 16.07 8.34
CA GLY A 165 6.80 14.93 9.23
C GLY A 165 5.58 14.01 9.38
N GLU A 166 4.41 14.35 8.84
CA GLU A 166 3.27 13.43 8.82
C GLU A 166 3.36 12.49 7.61
N THR A 167 2.72 11.34 7.64
CA THR A 167 2.48 10.53 6.44
C THR A 167 0.98 10.44 6.25
N LEU A 168 0.51 10.75 5.05
CA LEU A 168 -0.91 10.77 4.70
C LEU A 168 -1.18 9.75 3.59
N PHE A 169 -2.19 8.94 3.80
CA PHE A 169 -2.75 8.03 2.81
C PHE A 169 -4.14 8.51 2.42
N PHE A 170 -4.45 8.42 1.13
CA PHE A 170 -5.79 8.64 0.63
C PHE A 170 -6.23 7.45 -0.23
N PHE A 171 -7.34 6.85 0.16
CA PHE A 171 -7.96 5.72 -0.52
C PHE A 171 -9.28 6.19 -1.14
N PRO A 172 -9.27 6.74 -2.36
CA PRO A 172 -10.51 7.11 -3.04
C PRO A 172 -11.36 5.86 -3.28
N PHE A 173 -12.66 5.97 -3.07
CA PHE A 173 -13.62 4.87 -3.32
C PHE A 173 -13.93 4.75 -4.82
N ASN A 174 -12.91 4.39 -5.59
CA ASN A 174 -12.98 4.30 -7.05
C ASN A 174 -12.79 2.86 -7.57
N HIS A 175 -12.81 1.85 -6.69
CA HIS A 175 -12.67 0.46 -7.10
C HIS A 175 -13.86 0.02 -7.98
N LYS A 176 -13.58 -0.50 -9.18
CA LYS A 176 -14.61 -0.80 -10.21
C LYS A 176 -15.73 -1.75 -9.77
N SER A 177 -15.49 -2.60 -8.78
CA SER A 177 -16.47 -3.60 -8.33
C SER A 177 -17.18 -3.25 -7.02
N LYS A 178 -16.91 -2.08 -6.43
CA LYS A 178 -17.51 -1.66 -5.16
C LYS A 178 -17.97 -0.21 -5.28
N ASN A 179 -19.25 0.06 -5.03
CA ASN A 179 -19.73 1.42 -5.09
C ASN A 179 -19.23 2.23 -3.87
N PRO A 180 -19.13 3.58 -3.98
CA PRO A 180 -18.61 4.41 -2.89
C PRO A 180 -19.42 4.36 -1.59
N GLU A 181 -20.74 4.20 -1.68
CA GLU A 181 -21.62 4.19 -0.51
C GLU A 181 -21.45 2.91 0.32
N ASP A 182 -21.32 1.77 -0.34
CA ASP A 182 -21.03 0.48 0.30
C ASP A 182 -19.62 0.47 0.89
N ALA A 183 -18.64 1.03 0.17
CA ALA A 183 -17.28 1.23 0.69
C ALA A 183 -17.30 2.07 1.98
N TYR A 184 -18.01 3.20 1.96
CA TYR A 184 -18.17 4.06 3.13
C TYR A 184 -18.78 3.30 4.31
N LYS A 185 -19.96 2.67 4.12
CA LYS A 185 -20.70 1.97 5.18
C LYS A 185 -19.90 0.83 5.79
N GLU A 186 -19.18 0.05 4.96
CA GLU A 186 -18.30 -1.02 5.45
C GLU A 186 -17.16 -0.47 6.30
N ILE A 187 -16.53 0.62 5.89
CA ILE A 187 -15.41 1.23 6.62
C ILE A 187 -15.90 1.89 7.91
N GLU A 188 -17.03 2.61 7.85
CA GLU A 188 -17.69 3.20 9.02
C GLU A 188 -17.97 2.13 10.08
N THR A 189 -18.60 1.02 9.69
CA THR A 189 -18.88 -0.11 10.58
C THR A 189 -17.58 -0.68 11.18
N LYS A 190 -16.50 -0.80 10.39
CA LYS A 190 -15.21 -1.30 10.88
C LYS A 190 -14.55 -0.34 11.85
N LEU A 191 -14.64 0.97 11.61
CA LEU A 191 -14.11 2.00 12.51
C LEU A 191 -14.91 2.03 13.82
N ASP A 192 -16.24 1.97 13.76
CA ASP A 192 -17.09 1.94 14.97
C ASP A 192 -16.76 0.75 15.87
N ASN A 193 -16.59 -0.44 15.28
CA ASN A 193 -16.19 -1.65 16.01
C ASN A 193 -14.76 -1.60 16.57
N LEU A 194 -13.87 -0.77 16.00
CA LEU A 194 -12.51 -0.59 16.53
C LEU A 194 -12.54 0.18 17.87
N PHE A 195 -13.46 1.13 18.01
CA PHE A 195 -13.54 2.01 19.18
C PHE A 195 -14.56 1.57 20.24
N GLN A 196 -15.34 0.52 19.95
CA GLN A 196 -16.31 -0.08 20.87
C GLN A 196 -15.87 -1.51 21.24
N PRO A 197 -15.16 -1.72 22.37
CA PRO A 197 -14.70 -3.03 22.81
C PRO A 197 -15.83 -3.95 23.31
#